data_AF-A0A926SPP0-F1
#
_entry.id   AF-A0A926SPP0-F1
#
_cell.length_a   1.000
_cell.length_b   1.000
_cell.length_c   1.000
_cell.angle_alpha   90.00
_cell.angle_beta   90.00
_cell.angle_gamma   90.00
#
_symmetry.space_group_name_H-M   'P 1'
#
loop_
_entity.id
_entity.type
_entity.pdbx_description
1 polymer ?
#
loop_
_entity_poly.entity_id
_entity_poly.type
_entity_poly.pdbx_seq_one_letter_code
_entity_poly.pdbx_strand_id
1 'polypeptide(L)'
;MEIDKRINQANGRLKAALIKVAIERRGGTLSLRANLPGKDDRKAHRQKISLGVKATPAGLQYAERRARELANDLDADRFDWANWLRGEDDSDSKSTSCAQWIERYEQAYWNRRDRNGQTQTTWDKDYRTTFNKLPAEEPLSPELLLQIIESTPADSRNRKRTVQVLARLAKFAGLQVD
;
A
#
# COMPACT_ATOMS: atom_id res chain seq x y z
N MET A 1 -29.75 4.57 11.11
CA MET A 1 -30.13 5.87 11.68
C MET A 1 -28.97 6.58 12.37
N GLU A 2 -28.23 5.95 13.30
CA GLU A 2 -27.03 6.57 13.93
C GLU A 2 -25.88 6.82 12.94
N ILE A 3 -25.50 5.80 12.14
CA ILE A 3 -24.39 5.94 11.20
C ILE A 3 -24.67 6.95 10.08
N ASP A 4 -25.93 7.08 9.66
CA ASP A 4 -26.33 7.99 8.59
C ASP A 4 -26.21 9.46 9.03
N LYS A 5 -26.54 9.76 10.30
CA LYS A 5 -26.27 11.07 10.91
C LYS A 5 -24.76 11.37 10.94
N ARG A 6 -23.94 10.38 11.31
CA ARG A 6 -22.47 10.52 11.32
C ARG A 6 -21.89 10.73 9.92
N ILE A 7 -22.42 10.06 8.90
CA ILE A 7 -22.07 10.29 7.49
C ILE A 7 -22.38 11.73 7.09
N ASN A 8 -23.55 12.25 7.45
CA ASN A 8 -23.90 13.65 7.18
C ASN A 8 -22.95 14.64 7.86
N GLN A 9 -22.54 14.37 9.10
CA GLN A 9 -21.55 15.19 9.80
C GLN A 9 -20.18 15.13 9.12
N ALA A 10 -19.74 13.94 8.70
CA ALA A 10 -18.49 13.77 7.94
C ALA A 10 -18.53 14.53 6.61
N ASN A 11 -19.64 14.43 5.87
CA ASN A 11 -19.86 15.21 4.64
C ASN A 11 -19.87 16.72 4.90
N GLY A 12 -20.41 17.15 6.04
CA GLY A 12 -20.32 18.54 6.50
C GLY A 12 -18.87 19.01 6.68
N ARG A 13 -18.03 18.18 7.32
CA ARG A 13 -16.58 18.44 7.47
C ARG A 13 -15.85 18.52 6.13
N LEU A 14 -16.12 17.58 5.22
CA LEU A 14 -15.53 17.58 3.87
C LEU A 14 -15.93 18.84 3.10
N LYS A 15 -17.21 19.23 3.16
CA LYS A 15 -17.70 20.45 2.51
C LYS A 15 -17.06 21.71 3.10
N ALA A 16 -16.89 21.78 4.42
CA ALA A 16 -16.21 22.89 5.10
C ALA A 16 -14.73 23.00 4.68
N ALA A 17 -14.10 21.87 4.36
CA ALA A 17 -12.75 21.81 3.81
C ALA A 17 -12.68 22.00 2.28
N LEU A 18 -13.77 22.43 1.63
CA LEU A 18 -13.88 22.60 0.16
C LEU A 18 -13.64 21.33 -0.66
N ILE A 19 -13.73 20.15 -0.02
CA ILE A 19 -13.55 18.86 -0.69
C ILE A 19 -14.83 18.52 -1.45
N LYS A 20 -14.72 18.37 -2.78
CA LYS A 20 -15.83 18.03 -3.69
C LYS A 20 -16.13 16.52 -3.76
N VAL A 21 -15.96 15.82 -2.64
CA VAL A 21 -16.20 14.37 -2.49
C VAL A 21 -17.22 14.16 -1.38
N ALA A 22 -18.22 13.30 -1.62
CA ALA A 22 -19.24 12.93 -0.64
C ALA A 22 -19.18 11.44 -0.32
N ILE A 23 -19.37 11.09 0.95
CA ILE A 23 -19.51 9.72 1.43
C ILE A 23 -21.00 9.33 1.37
N GLU A 24 -21.29 8.18 0.76
CA GLU A 24 -22.62 7.58 0.69
C GLU A 24 -22.60 6.16 1.28
N ARG A 25 -23.71 5.75 1.87
CA ARG A 25 -23.91 4.38 2.31
C ARG A 25 -24.78 3.62 1.31
N ARG A 26 -24.38 2.40 0.95
CA ARG A 26 -25.17 1.48 0.13
C ARG A 26 -25.31 0.16 0.86
N GLY A 27 -26.50 -0.09 1.42
CA GLY A 27 -26.75 -1.27 2.26
C GLY A 27 -25.82 -1.30 3.47
N GLY A 28 -24.91 -2.28 3.52
CA GLY A 28 -23.95 -2.46 4.61
C GLY A 28 -22.61 -1.76 4.42
N THR A 29 -22.33 -1.13 3.27
CA THR A 29 -21.00 -0.60 2.92
C THR A 29 -21.00 0.89 2.59
N LEU A 30 -19.82 1.49 2.56
CA LEU A 30 -19.59 2.89 2.22
C LEU A 30 -18.99 3.06 0.82
N SER A 31 -19.29 4.19 0.19
CA SER A 31 -18.80 4.57 -1.13
C SER A 31 -18.49 6.06 -1.16
N LEU A 32 -17.55 6.46 -2.01
CA LEU A 32 -17.26 7.85 -2.32
C LEU A 32 -17.99 8.25 -3.60
N ARG A 33 -18.46 9.49 -3.66
CA ARG A 33 -19.09 10.08 -4.84
C ARG A 33 -18.44 11.41 -5.14
N ALA A 34 -17.93 11.57 -6.35
CA ALA A 34 -17.26 12.77 -6.83
C ALA A 34 -17.45 12.93 -8.35
N ASN A 35 -17.05 14.08 -8.89
CA ASN A 35 -16.89 14.23 -10.33
C ASN A 35 -15.54 13.62 -10.72
N LEU A 36 -15.55 12.50 -11.44
CA LEU A 36 -14.34 11.74 -11.77
C LEU A 36 -14.10 11.76 -13.27
N PRO A 37 -12.83 11.68 -13.73
CA PRO A 37 -12.51 11.45 -15.14
C PRO A 37 -13.21 10.21 -15.68
N GLY A 38 -13.64 10.21 -16.93
CA GLY A 38 -14.21 9.00 -17.54
C GLY A 38 -13.15 7.91 -17.72
N LYS A 39 -13.55 6.64 -17.67
CA LYS A 39 -12.63 5.49 -17.78
C LYS A 39 -11.99 5.34 -19.17
N ASP A 40 -12.75 5.63 -20.22
CA ASP A 40 -12.35 5.42 -21.62
C ASP A 40 -12.46 6.73 -22.41
N ASP A 41 -11.72 7.76 -22.00
CA ASP A 41 -11.72 9.09 -22.65
C ASP A 41 -13.09 9.80 -22.68
N ARG A 42 -13.99 9.35 -21.80
CA ARG A 42 -15.31 9.98 -21.62
C ARG A 42 -15.17 11.22 -20.75
N LYS A 43 -16.03 12.21 -21.01
CA LYS A 43 -16.10 13.42 -20.19
C LYS A 43 -16.27 13.09 -18.71
N ALA A 44 -15.61 13.88 -17.86
CA ALA A 44 -15.76 13.77 -16.42
C ALA A 44 -17.24 13.89 -16.05
N HIS A 45 -17.71 12.95 -15.23
CA HIS A 45 -19.09 12.94 -14.74
C HIS A 45 -19.15 12.46 -13.30
N ARG A 46 -20.32 12.67 -12.67
CA ARG A 46 -20.50 12.29 -11.27
C ARG A 46 -20.56 10.77 -11.15
N GLN A 47 -19.51 10.18 -10.59
CA GLN A 47 -19.34 8.75 -10.44
C GLN A 47 -19.17 8.37 -8.97
N LYS A 48 -19.22 7.06 -8.71
CA LYS A 48 -19.08 6.49 -7.38
C LYS A 48 -17.95 5.46 -7.35
N ILE A 49 -17.19 5.46 -6.26
CA ILE A 49 -16.16 4.46 -5.96
C ILE A 49 -16.60 3.71 -4.71
N SER A 50 -16.75 2.39 -4.82
CA SER A 50 -17.06 1.54 -3.66
C SER A 50 -15.78 1.33 -2.84
N LEU A 51 -15.84 1.57 -1.54
CA LEU A 51 -14.68 1.37 -0.66
C LEU A 51 -14.60 -0.06 -0.08
N GLY A 52 -15.64 -0.88 -0.24
CA GLY A 52 -15.71 -2.23 0.36
C GLY A 52 -15.88 -2.24 1.88
N VAL A 53 -15.62 -1.13 2.58
CA VAL A 53 -15.71 -1.06 4.05
C VAL A 53 -17.15 -1.02 4.56
N LYS A 54 -17.38 -1.64 5.72
CA LYS A 54 -18.68 -1.64 6.40
C LYS A 54 -19.03 -0.24 6.91
N ALA A 55 -20.34 0.04 6.98
CA ALA A 55 -20.89 1.28 7.55
C ALA A 55 -20.82 1.28 9.09
N THR A 56 -19.59 1.27 9.62
CA THR A 56 -19.26 1.35 11.05
C THR A 56 -18.53 2.66 11.34
N PRO A 57 -18.36 3.07 12.61
CA PRO A 57 -17.59 4.26 12.96
C PRO A 57 -16.14 4.23 12.42
N ALA A 58 -15.48 3.07 12.50
CA ALA A 58 -14.14 2.88 11.95
C ALA A 58 -14.13 2.98 10.41
N GLY A 59 -15.10 2.33 9.75
CA GLY A 59 -15.26 2.43 8.29
C GLY A 59 -15.54 3.86 7.82
N LEU A 60 -16.25 4.66 8.63
CA LEU A 60 -16.52 6.06 8.34
C LEU A 60 -15.26 6.94 8.45
N GLN A 61 -14.43 6.75 9.47
CA GLN A 61 -13.13 7.45 9.58
C GLN A 61 -12.23 7.12 8.38
N TYR A 62 -12.19 5.84 8.00
CA TYR A 62 -11.49 5.39 6.81
C TYR A 62 -12.02 6.08 5.55
N ALA A 63 -13.34 6.09 5.35
CA ALA A 63 -13.97 6.74 4.20
C ALA A 63 -13.68 8.24 4.14
N GLU A 64 -13.63 8.93 5.28
CA GLU A 64 -13.28 10.35 5.35
C GLU A 64 -11.82 10.62 4.97
N ARG A 65 -10.89 9.73 5.37
CA ARG A 65 -9.49 9.81 4.93
C ARG A 65 -9.38 9.59 3.42
N ARG A 66 -10.02 8.54 2.89
CA ARG A 66 -10.06 8.25 1.46
C ARG A 66 -10.69 9.38 0.64
N ALA A 67 -11.71 10.06 1.17
CA ALA A 67 -12.29 11.22 0.50
C ALA A 67 -11.29 12.38 0.31
N ARG A 68 -10.39 12.59 1.27
CA ARG A 68 -9.30 13.59 1.18
C ARG A 68 -8.25 13.17 0.17
N GLU A 69 -7.82 11.91 0.20
CA GLU A 69 -6.88 11.35 -0.79
C GLU A 69 -7.41 11.51 -2.21
N LEU A 70 -8.70 11.19 -2.43
CA LEU A 70 -9.34 11.34 -3.73
C LEU A 70 -9.34 12.79 -4.21
N ALA A 71 -9.63 13.74 -3.30
CA ALA A 71 -9.59 15.15 -3.65
C ALA A 71 -8.18 15.60 -4.02
N ASN A 72 -7.16 15.18 -3.27
CA ASN A 72 -5.76 15.50 -3.58
C ASN A 72 -5.34 14.94 -4.95
N ASP A 73 -5.75 13.71 -5.30
CA ASP A 73 -5.44 13.10 -6.59
C ASP A 73 -6.12 13.86 -7.75
N LEU A 74 -7.37 14.30 -7.55
CA LEU A 74 -8.11 15.09 -8.53
C LEU A 74 -7.51 16.49 -8.70
N ASP A 75 -7.15 17.16 -7.60
CA ASP A 75 -6.56 18.50 -7.62
C ASP A 75 -5.16 18.50 -8.23
N ALA A 76 -4.41 17.39 -8.08
CA ALA A 76 -3.08 17.21 -8.67
C ALA A 76 -3.12 16.66 -10.11
N ASP A 77 -4.30 16.41 -10.68
CA ASP A 77 -4.49 15.77 -11.99
C ASP A 77 -3.75 14.41 -12.12
N ARG A 78 -3.63 13.68 -11.01
CA ARG A 78 -2.98 12.36 -10.93
C ARG A 78 -3.97 11.23 -10.66
N PHE A 79 -5.26 11.49 -10.84
CA PHE A 79 -6.28 10.50 -10.61
C PHE A 79 -6.14 9.34 -11.60
N ASP A 80 -6.01 8.13 -11.05
CA ASP A 80 -5.95 6.89 -11.82
C ASP A 80 -6.99 5.89 -11.30
N TRP A 81 -7.91 5.52 -12.18
CA TRP A 81 -8.94 4.52 -11.92
C TRP A 81 -8.38 3.19 -11.43
N ALA A 82 -7.21 2.77 -11.91
CA ALA A 82 -6.58 1.52 -11.50
C ALA A 82 -6.17 1.50 -10.02
N ASN A 83 -5.93 2.67 -9.41
CA ASN A 83 -5.62 2.79 -7.98
C ASN A 83 -6.89 2.82 -7.10
N TRP A 84 -8.04 3.21 -7.67
CA TRP A 84 -9.30 3.42 -6.93
C TRP A 84 -10.34 2.30 -7.14
N LEU A 85 -10.24 1.52 -8.21
CA LEU A 85 -11.12 0.36 -8.47
C LEU A 85 -10.64 -0.93 -7.82
N ARG A 86 -9.37 -1.00 -7.42
CA ARG A 86 -8.89 -2.08 -6.56
C ARG A 86 -9.58 -1.92 -5.23
N GLY A 87 -10.58 -2.77 -4.97
CA GLY A 87 -11.10 -2.94 -3.62
C GLY A 87 -9.95 -3.30 -2.69
N GLU A 88 -10.08 -3.11 -1.38
CA GLU A 88 -9.04 -3.56 -0.45
C GLU A 88 -8.84 -5.09 -0.46
N ASP A 89 -9.78 -5.85 -1.03
CA ASP A 89 -9.55 -7.27 -1.38
C ASP A 89 -8.48 -7.46 -2.48
N ASP A 90 -8.12 -6.38 -3.19
CA ASP A 90 -7.07 -6.24 -4.21
C ASP A 90 -5.97 -5.25 -3.79
N SER A 91 -5.98 -4.76 -2.53
CA SER A 91 -4.83 -4.04 -1.99
C SER A 91 -3.62 -4.95 -1.74
N ASP A 92 -3.81 -6.26 -1.92
CA ASP A 92 -2.76 -7.30 -1.94
C ASP A 92 -2.26 -7.64 -3.37
N SER A 93 -2.82 -7.03 -4.43
CA SER A 93 -2.58 -7.45 -5.83
C SER A 93 -2.15 -6.31 -6.77
N LYS A 94 -1.57 -5.24 -6.22
CA LYS A 94 -0.29 -4.79 -6.80
C LYS A 94 0.73 -5.56 -5.99
N SER A 95 0.96 -6.81 -6.39
CA SER A 95 2.13 -7.62 -6.08
C SER A 95 3.33 -6.70 -6.22
N THR A 96 3.64 -5.93 -5.18
CA THR A 96 4.75 -4.99 -5.21
C THR A 96 5.91 -5.92 -5.37
N SER A 97 6.51 -5.86 -6.56
CA SER A 97 7.42 -6.91 -6.96
C SER A 97 8.61 -6.89 -6.00
N CYS A 98 9.33 -8.00 -5.89
CA CYS A 98 10.50 -8.02 -5.02
C CYS A 98 11.43 -6.85 -5.35
N ALA A 99 11.61 -6.50 -6.62
CA ALA A 99 12.41 -5.34 -7.04
C ALA A 99 11.92 -4.01 -6.44
N GLN A 100 10.61 -3.76 -6.47
CA GLN A 100 10.04 -2.53 -5.91
C GLN A 100 10.19 -2.46 -4.38
N TRP A 101 10.04 -3.60 -3.69
CA TRP A 101 10.28 -3.66 -2.26
C TRP A 101 11.74 -3.47 -1.89
N ILE A 102 12.65 -4.07 -2.66
CA ILE A 102 14.09 -3.93 -2.50
C ILE A 102 14.51 -2.46 -2.69
N GLU A 103 14.02 -1.80 -3.74
CA GLU A 103 14.34 -0.38 -4.02
C GLU A 103 13.87 0.53 -2.88
N ARG A 104 12.63 0.36 -2.42
CA ARG A 104 12.09 1.13 -1.29
C ARG A 104 12.88 0.87 -0.01
N TYR A 105 13.27 -0.38 0.24
CA TYR A 105 14.08 -0.75 1.38
C TYR A 105 15.48 -0.14 1.31
N GLU A 106 16.10 -0.12 0.13
CA GLU A 106 17.40 0.52 -0.10
C GLU A 106 17.38 2.02 0.21
N GLN A 107 16.38 2.73 -0.32
CA GLN A 107 16.20 4.16 -0.04
C GLN A 107 16.02 4.40 1.47
N ALA A 108 15.17 3.61 2.13
CA ALA A 108 14.95 3.71 3.57
C ALA A 108 16.21 3.36 4.39
N TYR A 109 17.02 2.41 3.93
CA TYR A 109 18.25 1.98 4.58
C TYR A 109 19.29 3.11 4.57
N TRP A 110 19.48 3.76 3.42
CA TRP A 110 20.44 4.85 3.25
C TRP A 110 19.99 6.18 3.83
N ASN A 111 18.68 6.45 3.89
CA ASN A 111 18.16 7.65 4.56
C ASN A 111 18.34 7.62 6.08
N ARG A 112 18.54 6.43 6.67
CA ARG A 112 18.69 6.23 8.13
C ARG A 112 20.14 6.02 8.58
N ARG A 113 21.09 5.91 7.64
CA ARG A 113 22.48 5.55 7.93
C ARG A 113 23.45 6.38 7.10
N ASP A 114 24.50 6.85 7.75
CA ASP A 114 25.63 7.45 7.04
C ASP A 114 26.33 6.41 6.17
N ARG A 115 26.57 6.77 4.91
CA ARG A 115 27.32 5.97 3.96
C ARG A 115 28.79 5.99 4.32
N ASN A 116 29.20 5.02 5.14
CA ASN A 116 30.60 4.78 5.49
C ASN A 116 31.07 3.41 4.94
N GLY A 117 32.38 3.17 4.90
CA GLY A 117 32.93 1.95 4.28
C GLY A 117 32.42 0.64 4.92
N GLN A 118 32.09 0.65 6.21
CA GLN A 118 31.54 -0.51 6.91
C GLN A 118 30.08 -0.78 6.50
N THR A 119 29.22 0.24 6.52
CA THR A 119 27.81 0.10 6.13
C THR A 119 27.63 -0.25 4.66
N GLN A 120 28.52 0.25 3.79
CA GLN A 120 28.59 -0.14 2.39
C GLN A 120 29.01 -1.59 2.21
N THR A 121 30.06 -2.04 2.92
CA THR A 121 30.48 -3.44 2.90
C THR A 121 29.37 -4.38 3.36
N THR A 122 28.62 -4.02 4.41
CA THR A 122 27.46 -4.80 4.89
C THR A 122 26.32 -4.81 3.87
N TRP A 123 26.04 -3.68 3.22
CA TRP A 123 25.02 -3.61 2.18
C TRP A 123 25.36 -4.52 0.99
N ASP A 124 26.59 -4.41 0.46
CA ASP A 124 26.99 -5.18 -0.72
C ASP A 124 27.11 -6.69 -0.42
N LYS A 125 27.70 -7.08 0.72
CA LYS A 125 27.96 -8.49 1.03
C LYS A 125 26.77 -9.25 1.60
N ASP A 126 25.96 -8.60 2.44
CA ASP A 126 24.85 -9.30 3.12
C ASP A 126 23.52 -9.01 2.41
N TYR A 127 23.20 -7.72 2.19
CA TYR A 127 21.88 -7.31 1.68
C TYR A 127 21.74 -7.59 0.19
N ARG A 128 22.63 -7.03 -0.64
CA ARG A 128 22.56 -7.16 -2.11
C ARG A 128 22.67 -8.62 -2.55
N THR A 129 23.60 -9.39 -1.96
CA THR A 129 23.73 -10.83 -2.25
C THR A 129 22.46 -11.62 -1.90
N THR A 130 21.73 -11.24 -0.84
CA THR A 130 20.47 -11.86 -0.47
C THR A 130 19.33 -11.43 -1.40
N PHE A 131 19.22 -10.14 -1.70
CA PHE A 131 18.17 -9.59 -2.56
C PHE A 131 18.27 -10.06 -4.01
N ASN A 132 19.48 -10.30 -4.52
CA ASN A 132 19.68 -10.87 -5.86
C ASN A 132 19.12 -12.29 -6.02
N LYS A 133 18.78 -12.98 -4.93
CA LYS A 133 18.12 -14.30 -4.98
C LYS A 133 16.61 -14.20 -5.13
N LEU A 134 16.02 -13.02 -4.92
CA LEU A 134 14.58 -12.83 -5.03
C LEU A 134 14.20 -12.60 -6.51
N PRO A 135 13.13 -13.25 -7.01
CA PRO A 135 12.60 -13.00 -8.35
C PRO A 135 12.07 -11.56 -8.46
N ALA A 136 12.71 -10.75 -9.32
CA ALA A 136 12.48 -9.31 -9.41
C ALA A 136 11.04 -8.90 -9.74
N GLU A 137 10.36 -9.70 -10.57
CA GLU A 137 9.02 -9.40 -11.09
C GLU A 137 7.89 -10.06 -10.28
N GLU A 138 8.21 -11.00 -9.39
CA GLU A 138 7.21 -11.70 -8.59
C GLU A 138 6.82 -10.91 -7.33
N PRO A 139 5.58 -11.06 -6.85
CA PRO A 139 5.17 -10.54 -5.54
C PRO A 139 6.11 -10.98 -4.43
N LEU A 140 6.43 -10.05 -3.54
CA LEU A 140 7.02 -10.44 -2.26
C LEU A 140 5.95 -11.13 -1.40
N SER A 141 6.12 -12.42 -1.13
CA SER A 141 5.24 -13.20 -0.26
C SER A 141 6.03 -13.95 0.82
N PRO A 142 5.41 -14.30 1.97
CA PRO A 142 6.06 -15.11 3.00
C PRO A 142 6.58 -16.46 2.47
N GLU A 143 5.82 -17.12 1.59
CA GLU A 143 6.17 -18.41 1.00
C GLU A 143 7.45 -18.31 0.15
N LEU A 144 7.56 -17.25 -0.66
CA LEU A 144 8.75 -16.96 -1.44
C LEU A 144 9.97 -16.75 -0.52
N LEU A 145 9.79 -16.01 0.57
CA LEU A 145 10.88 -15.78 1.54
C LEU A 145 11.36 -17.09 2.18
N LEU A 146 10.43 -17.97 2.56
CA LEU A 146 10.74 -19.29 3.12
C LEU A 146 11.49 -20.16 2.10
N GLN A 147 11.06 -20.17 0.85
CA GLN A 147 11.73 -20.92 -0.23
C GLN A 147 13.20 -20.49 -0.42
N ILE A 148 13.51 -19.19 -0.32
CA ILE A 148 14.89 -18.70 -0.37
C ILE A 148 15.71 -19.12 0.86
N ILE A 149 15.09 -19.21 2.02
CA ILE A 149 15.73 -19.66 3.27
C ILE A 149 16.04 -21.16 3.24
N GLU A 150 15.13 -21.96 2.68
CA GLU A 150 15.26 -23.41 2.55
C GLU A 150 16.26 -23.82 1.46
N SER A 151 16.33 -23.07 0.36
CA SER A 151 17.34 -23.30 -0.70
C SER A 151 18.77 -22.90 -0.28
N THR A 152 18.93 -22.22 0.86
CA THR A 152 20.25 -21.90 1.41
C THR A 152 20.75 -23.05 2.31
N PRO A 153 21.99 -23.57 2.12
CA PRO A 153 22.50 -24.69 2.91
C PRO A 153 22.41 -24.47 4.42
N ALA A 154 21.90 -25.48 5.12
CA ALA A 154 21.77 -25.50 6.58
C ALA A 154 23.12 -25.27 7.28
N ASP A 155 23.09 -24.65 8.47
CA ASP A 155 24.24 -24.38 9.34
C ASP A 155 25.39 -23.49 8.81
N SER A 156 25.16 -22.72 7.76
CA SER A 156 26.12 -21.70 7.34
C SER A 156 25.89 -20.35 8.05
N ARG A 157 26.97 -19.62 8.35
CA ARG A 157 26.90 -18.18 8.74
C ARG A 157 26.06 -17.37 7.73
N ASN A 158 26.10 -17.79 6.47
CA ASN A 158 25.32 -17.22 5.38
C ASN A 158 23.80 -17.38 5.61
N ARG A 159 23.31 -18.54 6.02
CA ARG A 159 21.88 -18.76 6.29
C ARG A 159 21.35 -17.84 7.39
N LYS A 160 22.10 -17.66 8.48
CA LYS A 160 21.74 -16.72 9.56
C LYS A 160 21.63 -15.28 9.04
N ARG A 161 22.51 -14.86 8.13
CA ARG A 161 22.46 -13.52 7.50
C ARG A 161 21.28 -13.40 6.54
N THR A 162 21.06 -14.38 5.67
CA THR A 162 19.90 -14.43 4.76
C THR A 162 18.59 -14.27 5.53
N VAL A 163 18.38 -15.06 6.59
CA VAL A 163 17.17 -15.00 7.43
C VAL A 163 17.00 -13.60 8.04
N GLN A 164 18.06 -13.01 8.60
CA GLN A 164 18.00 -11.67 9.18
C GLN A 164 17.64 -10.59 8.15
N VAL A 165 18.20 -10.67 6.94
CA VAL A 165 17.94 -9.70 5.87
C VAL A 165 16.50 -9.82 5.39
N LEU A 166 16.04 -11.05 5.10
CA LEU A 166 14.68 -11.29 4.62
C LEU A 166 13.63 -10.94 5.68
N ALA A 167 13.87 -11.23 6.96
CA ALA A 167 12.98 -10.82 8.05
C ALA A 167 12.88 -9.29 8.17
N ARG A 168 13.98 -8.56 7.94
CA ARG A 168 13.96 -7.09 7.92
C ARG A 168 13.18 -6.55 6.73
N LEU A 169 13.31 -7.18 5.56
CA LEU A 169 12.54 -6.82 4.36
C LEU A 169 11.04 -7.10 4.57
N ALA A 170 10.70 -8.28 5.10
CA ALA A 170 9.32 -8.66 5.42
C ALA A 170 8.67 -7.68 6.40
N LYS A 171 9.36 -7.38 7.51
CA LYS A 171 8.89 -6.39 8.49
C LYS A 171 8.70 -5.00 7.87
N PHE A 172 9.57 -4.60 6.95
CA PHE A 172 9.43 -3.33 6.24
C PHE A 172 8.24 -3.33 5.27
N ALA A 173 7.96 -4.47 4.63
CA ALA A 173 6.83 -4.69 3.76
C ALA A 173 5.49 -4.90 4.50
N GLY A 174 5.53 -5.03 5.83
CA GLY A 174 4.34 -5.33 6.64
C GLY A 174 3.89 -6.79 6.58
N LEU A 175 4.73 -7.69 6.07
CA LEU A 175 4.47 -9.12 6.01
C LEU A 175 4.70 -9.75 7.38
N GLN A 176 3.73 -10.54 7.86
CA GLN A 176 3.95 -11.44 8.98
C GLN A 176 4.63 -12.71 8.47
N VAL A 177 5.80 -13.00 9.02
CA VAL A 177 6.57 -14.22 8.72
C VAL A 177 6.81 -14.85 10.08
N ASP A 178 6.12 -15.96 10.35
CA ASP A 178 6.28 -16.76 11.56
C ASP A 178 7.54 -17.65 11.51
#